data_AF-A0A318ZKR0-F1
#
_entry.id   AF-A0A318ZKR0-F1
#
_cell.length_a   1.000
_cell.length_b   1.000
_cell.length_c   1.000
_cell.angle_alpha   90.00
_cell.angle_beta   90.00
_cell.angle_gamma   90.00
#
_symmetry.space_group_name_H-M   'P 1'
#
loop_
_entity.id
_entity.type
_entity.pdbx_description
1 polymer ?
#
loop_
_entity_poly.entity_id
_entity_poly.type
_entity_poly.pdbx_seq_one_letter_code
_entity_poly.pdbx_strand_id
1 'polypeptide(L)'
;MAALSTSSNLKYVFDTLKSNPVVTGLCATAIIGLVWTVNDFREWKAFGTGGTPPTWAGYLRMSKLRAKHAASKNNLQDPSPLQQTGPSYLPTGTLPLRSGPRPRMMPRILPQRQYPEPIDPSVQARLRSLVRDLASAHPELFDLLPSHTEGRTTDGLYARRNLPTLNPLAGDAILSYEIAHMHPAENSLHVWLSDVDAREVIEKGWGQRFPVPAVPQGWVMVYAPRDEGEMDIVEGIVRAAARWVTGVMV
;
A
#
# COMPACT_ATOMS: atom_id res chain seq x y z
N MET A 1 -50.64 6.36 23.12
CA MET A 1 -50.84 7.13 21.86
C MET A 1 -49.68 7.03 20.86
N ALA A 2 -48.44 6.69 21.24
CA ALA A 2 -47.31 6.61 20.29
C ALA A 2 -47.34 5.41 19.31
N ALA A 3 -47.94 4.27 19.70
CA ALA A 3 -47.94 3.04 18.88
C ALA A 3 -48.88 3.07 17.65
N LEU A 4 -50.00 3.82 17.73
CA LEU A 4 -50.97 3.94 16.62
C LEU A 4 -50.46 4.83 15.48
N SER A 5 -49.62 5.82 15.81
CA SER A 5 -48.98 6.71 14.83
C SER A 5 -47.89 6.01 14.02
N THR A 6 -47.17 5.08 14.63
CA THR A 6 -46.13 4.30 13.94
C THR A 6 -46.72 3.35 12.91
N SER A 7 -47.86 2.71 13.22
CA SER A 7 -48.55 1.80 12.28
C SER A 7 -49.16 2.52 11.08
N SER A 8 -49.72 3.73 11.25
CA SER A 8 -50.27 4.51 10.14
C SER A 8 -49.18 5.00 9.19
N ASN A 9 -48.05 5.42 9.74
CA ASN A 9 -46.91 5.89 8.96
C ASN A 9 -46.26 4.76 8.14
N LEU A 10 -46.13 3.56 8.73
CA LEU A 10 -45.62 2.38 8.02
C LEU A 10 -46.52 1.99 6.85
N LYS A 11 -47.85 1.98 7.06
CA LYS A 11 -48.81 1.68 5.99
C LYS A 11 -48.74 2.70 4.86
N TYR A 12 -48.69 4.00 5.20
CA TYR A 12 -48.54 5.07 4.20
C TYR A 12 -47.25 4.93 3.37
N VAL A 13 -46.13 4.61 4.01
CA VAL A 13 -44.86 4.36 3.30
C VAL A 13 -44.96 3.16 2.37
N PHE A 14 -45.54 2.05 2.84
CA PHE A 14 -45.75 0.86 2.00
C PHE A 14 -46.65 1.12 0.79
N ASP A 15 -47.75 1.83 0.98
CA ASP A 15 -48.68 2.17 -0.09
C ASP A 15 -48.04 3.13 -1.11
N THR A 16 -47.25 4.10 -0.64
CA THR A 16 -46.46 5.02 -1.50
C THR A 16 -45.41 4.28 -2.32
N LEU A 17 -44.67 3.35 -1.72
CA LEU A 17 -43.69 2.53 -2.43
C LEU A 17 -44.37 1.67 -3.52
N LYS A 18 -45.45 0.97 -3.18
CA LYS A 18 -46.19 0.13 -4.14
C LYS A 18 -46.74 0.92 -5.33
N SER A 19 -47.22 2.14 -5.08
CA SER A 19 -47.89 2.95 -6.10
C SER A 19 -46.94 3.83 -6.93
N ASN A 20 -45.69 4.01 -6.49
CA ASN A 20 -44.73 4.88 -7.17
C ASN A 20 -43.40 4.14 -7.45
N PRO A 21 -43.19 3.66 -8.70
CA PRO A 21 -41.99 2.91 -9.06
C PRO A 21 -40.71 3.75 -8.98
N VAL A 22 -40.79 5.08 -9.16
CA VAL A 22 -39.63 5.98 -9.01
C VAL A 22 -39.21 6.04 -7.55
N VAL A 23 -40.16 6.24 -6.63
CA VAL A 23 -39.87 6.28 -5.19
C VAL A 23 -39.32 4.93 -4.73
N THR A 24 -39.90 3.81 -5.20
CA THR A 24 -39.37 2.47 -4.93
C THR A 24 -37.96 2.27 -5.46
N GLY A 25 -37.67 2.70 -6.69
CA GLY A 25 -36.33 2.62 -7.26
C GLY A 25 -35.30 3.43 -6.47
N LEU A 26 -35.65 4.64 -6.02
CA LEU A 26 -34.78 5.48 -5.20
C LEU A 26 -34.53 4.86 -3.82
N CYS A 27 -35.57 4.35 -3.16
CA CYS A 27 -35.43 3.66 -1.87
C CYS A 27 -34.58 2.39 -1.99
N ALA A 28 -34.82 1.56 -3.01
CA ALA A 28 -34.01 0.36 -3.27
C ALA A 28 -32.54 0.71 -3.51
N THR A 29 -32.27 1.73 -4.33
CA THR A 29 -30.90 2.22 -4.60
C THR A 29 -30.22 2.72 -3.33
N ALA A 30 -30.93 3.48 -2.49
CA ALA A 30 -30.41 3.97 -1.22
C ALA A 30 -30.07 2.83 -0.25
N ILE A 31 -30.94 1.82 -0.15
CA ILE A 31 -30.71 0.62 0.69
C ILE A 31 -29.50 -0.16 0.18
N ILE A 32 -29.43 -0.44 -1.12
CA ILE A 32 -28.30 -1.15 -1.74
C ILE A 32 -27.00 -0.38 -1.52
N GLY A 33 -27.02 0.94 -1.73
CA GLY A 33 -25.85 1.81 -1.51
C GLY A 33 -25.40 1.82 -0.05
N LEU A 34 -26.33 1.82 0.91
CA LEU A 34 -26.02 1.73 2.34
C LEU A 34 -25.41 0.37 2.69
N VAL A 35 -26.01 -0.73 2.24
CA VAL A 35 -25.50 -2.09 2.48
C VAL A 35 -24.09 -2.24 1.90
N TRP A 36 -23.88 -1.78 0.66
CA TRP A 36 -22.58 -1.79 0.01
C TRP A 36 -21.55 -0.96 0.79
N THR A 37 -21.91 0.25 1.22
CA THR A 37 -21.00 1.13 1.98
C THR A 37 -20.60 0.51 3.32
N VAL A 38 -21.55 -0.11 4.03
CA VAL A 38 -21.28 -0.81 5.29
C VAL A 38 -20.39 -2.03 5.06
N ASN A 39 -20.61 -2.77 3.97
CA ASN A 39 -19.76 -3.92 3.63
C ASN A 39 -18.35 -3.49 3.23
N ASP A 40 -18.19 -2.50 2.35
CA ASP A 40 -16.88 -1.96 1.95
C ASP A 40 -16.11 -1.39 3.14
N PHE A 41 -16.78 -0.73 4.08
CA PHE A 41 -16.17 -0.27 5.34
C PHE A 41 -15.65 -1.45 6.19
N ARG A 42 -16.47 -2.51 6.34
CA ARG A 42 -16.08 -3.70 7.11
C ARG A 42 -14.90 -4.43 6.47
N GLU A 43 -14.91 -4.59 5.16
CA GLU A 43 -13.81 -5.20 4.41
C GLU A 43 -12.54 -4.36 4.49
N TRP A 44 -12.63 -3.04 4.34
CA TRP A 44 -11.49 -2.14 4.49
C TRP A 44 -10.88 -2.25 5.88
N LYS A 45 -11.71 -2.31 6.93
CA LYS A 45 -11.24 -2.48 8.30
C LYS A 45 -10.63 -3.87 8.54
N ALA A 46 -11.25 -4.94 8.02
CA ALA A 46 -10.80 -6.31 8.20
C ALA A 46 -9.47 -6.61 7.48
N PHE A 47 -9.24 -5.98 6.32
CA PHE A 47 -7.99 -6.12 5.58
C PHE A 47 -6.79 -5.41 6.22
N GLY A 48 -7.06 -4.52 7.19
CA GLY A 48 -6.08 -3.60 7.75
C GLY A 48 -6.15 -2.24 7.07
N THR A 49 -6.04 -1.18 7.86
CA THR A 49 -6.21 0.21 7.40
C THR A 49 -4.88 0.95 7.22
N GLY A 50 -3.76 0.26 7.40
CA GLY A 50 -2.41 0.83 7.45
C GLY A 50 -2.34 2.01 8.41
N GLY A 51 -1.66 3.09 8.01
CA GLY A 51 -1.62 4.33 8.80
C GLY A 51 -2.94 5.10 8.93
N THR A 52 -4.05 4.65 8.34
CA THR A 52 -5.34 5.35 8.44
C THR A 52 -6.15 4.83 9.63
N PRO A 53 -6.71 5.69 10.49
CA PRO A 53 -7.54 5.25 11.62
C PRO A 53 -8.78 4.47 11.15
N PRO A 54 -9.12 3.31 11.77
CA PRO A 54 -10.23 2.44 11.36
C PRO A 54 -11.61 2.98 11.82
N THR A 55 -11.90 4.23 11.46
CA THR A 55 -13.14 4.96 11.78
C THR A 55 -13.89 5.35 10.50
N TRP A 56 -15.16 5.71 10.62
CA TRP A 56 -15.93 6.24 9.48
C TRP A 56 -15.31 7.51 8.88
N ALA A 57 -14.72 8.38 9.70
CA ALA A 57 -14.00 9.55 9.21
C ALA A 57 -12.77 9.16 8.37
N GLY A 58 -12.02 8.15 8.81
CA GLY A 58 -10.92 7.56 8.04
C GLY A 58 -11.41 6.98 6.71
N TYR A 59 -12.49 6.20 6.74
CA TYR A 59 -13.10 5.61 5.55
C TYR A 59 -13.59 6.67 4.54
N LEU A 60 -14.22 7.75 5.00
CA LEU A 60 -14.66 8.85 4.14
C LEU A 60 -13.47 9.58 3.51
N ARG A 61 -12.41 9.82 4.29
CA ARG A 61 -11.14 10.35 3.76
C ARG A 61 -10.60 9.43 2.67
N MET A 62 -10.64 8.12 2.88
CA MET A 62 -10.14 7.17 1.89
C MET A 62 -11.01 7.07 0.65
N SER A 63 -12.32 7.09 0.82
CA SER A 63 -13.27 7.12 -0.29
C SER A 63 -13.10 8.36 -1.15
N LYS A 64 -12.83 9.52 -0.54
CA LYS A 64 -12.50 10.76 -1.26
C LYS A 64 -11.20 10.64 -2.05
N LEU A 65 -10.16 10.02 -1.47
CA LEU A 65 -8.90 9.77 -2.19
C LEU A 65 -9.10 8.81 -3.36
N ARG A 66 -9.86 7.72 -3.15
CA ARG A 66 -10.26 6.76 -4.19
C ARG A 66 -10.98 7.45 -5.34
N ALA A 67 -11.99 8.29 -5.05
CA ALA A 67 -12.73 9.03 -6.07
C ALA A 67 -11.84 10.02 -6.85
N LYS A 68 -10.98 10.76 -6.14
CA LYS A 68 -10.02 11.68 -6.78
C LYS A 68 -9.04 10.96 -7.70
N HIS A 69 -8.51 9.82 -7.27
CA HIS A 69 -7.61 9.02 -8.08
C HIS A 69 -8.30 8.45 -9.31
N ALA A 70 -9.51 7.91 -9.15
CA ALA A 70 -10.32 7.39 -10.26
C ALA A 70 -10.68 8.47 -11.30
N ALA A 71 -10.86 9.73 -10.87
CA ALA A 71 -11.07 10.86 -11.76
C ALA A 71 -9.76 11.43 -12.36
N SER A 72 -8.60 10.96 -11.89
CA SER A 72 -7.30 11.42 -12.37
C SER A 72 -6.78 10.57 -13.53
N LYS A 73 -5.91 11.15 -14.36
CA LYS A 73 -5.14 10.41 -15.37
C LYS A 73 -3.84 9.82 -14.81
N ASN A 74 -3.69 9.77 -13.48
CA ASN A 74 -2.45 9.37 -12.83
C ASN A 74 -2.29 7.84 -12.90
N ASN A 75 -1.54 7.35 -13.89
CA ASN A 75 -1.13 5.96 -13.97
C ASN A 75 0.04 5.70 -13.02
N LEU A 76 -0.16 4.94 -11.95
CA LEU A 76 0.91 4.61 -10.98
C LEU A 76 2.01 3.71 -11.57
N GLN A 77 1.75 3.09 -12.72
CA GLN A 77 2.72 2.29 -13.47
C GLN A 77 3.53 3.13 -14.46
N ASP A 78 3.19 4.41 -14.64
CA ASP A 78 4.00 5.34 -15.43
C ASP A 78 5.14 5.88 -14.56
N PRO A 79 6.42 5.61 -14.90
CA PRO A 79 7.58 6.09 -14.17
C PRO A 79 8.00 7.50 -14.59
N SER A 80 7.34 8.15 -15.55
CA SER A 80 7.71 9.48 -16.05
C SER A 80 7.90 10.57 -14.99
N PRO A 81 7.21 10.55 -13.82
CA PRO A 81 7.47 11.54 -12.77
C PRO A 81 8.78 11.36 -12.01
N LEU A 82 9.46 10.21 -12.15
CA LEU A 82 10.73 9.90 -11.49
C LEU A 82 11.92 10.36 -12.33
N GLN A 83 12.99 10.78 -11.66
CA GLN A 83 14.23 11.18 -12.32
C GLN A 83 14.87 10.04 -13.12
N GLN A 84 15.40 10.38 -14.30
CA GLN A 84 16.11 9.42 -15.17
C GLN A 84 17.60 9.34 -14.86
N THR A 85 18.16 10.35 -14.21
CA THR A 85 19.57 10.44 -13.85
C THR A 85 19.70 10.63 -12.35
N GLY A 86 20.82 10.17 -11.80
CA GLY A 86 21.04 10.16 -10.36
C GLY A 86 21.78 8.89 -9.93
N PRO A 87 21.94 8.69 -8.62
CA PRO A 87 22.58 7.50 -8.11
C PRO A 87 21.67 6.28 -8.23
N SER A 88 22.27 5.13 -8.54
CA SER A 88 21.63 3.82 -8.58
C SER A 88 22.40 2.88 -7.66
N TYR A 89 21.65 2.05 -6.93
CA TYR A 89 22.16 1.14 -5.91
C TYR A 89 21.72 -0.30 -6.14
N LEU A 90 20.93 -0.56 -7.19
CA LEU A 90 20.63 -1.92 -7.66
C LEU A 90 21.93 -2.66 -8.01
N PRO A 91 22.09 -3.95 -7.63
CA PRO A 91 23.37 -4.67 -7.73
C PRO A 91 24.01 -4.66 -9.12
N THR A 92 23.20 -4.77 -10.16
CA THR A 92 23.61 -4.83 -11.58
C THR A 92 23.26 -3.55 -12.34
N GLY A 93 22.69 -2.54 -11.68
CA GLY A 93 22.15 -1.32 -12.30
C GLY A 93 20.89 -1.51 -13.15
N THR A 94 20.54 -2.75 -13.52
CA THR A 94 19.29 -3.09 -14.23
C THR A 94 18.68 -4.38 -13.71
N LEU A 95 17.35 -4.44 -13.69
CA LEU A 95 16.57 -5.62 -13.32
C LEU A 95 16.11 -6.38 -14.58
N PRO A 96 15.96 -7.71 -14.50
CA PRO A 96 15.30 -8.45 -15.57
C PRO A 96 13.83 -8.02 -15.68
N LEU A 97 13.26 -8.14 -16.88
CA LEU A 97 11.82 -7.95 -17.05
C LEU A 97 11.07 -9.01 -16.24
N ARG A 98 10.13 -8.59 -15.40
CA ARG A 98 9.30 -9.51 -14.63
C ARG A 98 8.43 -10.34 -15.57
N SER A 99 8.44 -11.66 -15.39
CA SER A 99 7.67 -12.58 -16.22
C SER A 99 6.17 -12.49 -15.92
N GLY A 100 5.32 -12.56 -16.94
CA GLY A 100 3.86 -12.54 -16.79
C GLY A 100 3.27 -11.18 -16.43
N PRO A 101 1.95 -11.12 -16.18
CA PRO A 101 1.27 -9.87 -15.88
C PRO A 101 1.61 -9.34 -14.49
N ARG A 102 1.46 -8.02 -14.31
CA ARG A 102 1.46 -7.40 -12.97
C ARG A 102 0.28 -7.93 -12.14
N PRO A 103 0.43 -8.02 -10.81
CA PRO A 103 -0.66 -8.46 -9.96
C PRO A 103 -1.82 -7.47 -10.01
N ARG A 104 -3.02 -7.97 -9.73
CA ARG A 104 -4.20 -7.10 -9.66
C ARG A 104 -4.13 -6.25 -8.40
N MET A 105 -4.34 -4.95 -8.53
CA MET A 105 -4.40 -4.02 -7.41
C MET A 105 -5.79 -3.99 -6.78
N MET A 106 -5.86 -3.86 -5.45
CA MET A 106 -7.12 -3.56 -4.78
C MET A 106 -7.60 -2.17 -5.19
N PRO A 107 -8.91 -1.94 -5.38
CA PRO A 107 -9.46 -0.65 -5.79
C PRO A 107 -9.52 0.34 -4.61
N ARG A 108 -8.42 0.46 -3.86
CA ARG A 108 -8.26 1.32 -2.68
C ARG A 108 -6.89 2.00 -2.76
N ILE A 109 -6.83 3.26 -2.32
CA ILE A 109 -5.61 4.08 -2.38
C ILE A 109 -4.73 3.86 -1.17
N LEU A 110 -5.33 3.84 0.03
CA LEU A 110 -4.64 3.51 1.28
C LEU A 110 -5.49 2.53 2.11
N PRO A 111 -4.87 1.53 2.72
CA PRO A 111 -3.50 1.11 2.40
C PRO A 111 -3.41 0.65 0.93
N GLN A 112 -2.27 0.86 0.29
CA GLN A 112 -2.04 0.41 -1.09
C GLN A 112 -1.73 -1.08 -1.05
N ARG A 113 -2.52 -1.88 -1.77
CA ARG A 113 -2.52 -3.34 -1.64
C ARG A 113 -2.76 -4.01 -2.97
N GLN A 114 -2.10 -5.15 -3.19
CA GLN A 114 -2.46 -6.07 -4.27
C GLN A 114 -3.44 -7.12 -3.75
N TYR A 115 -4.13 -7.79 -4.66
CA TYR A 115 -4.83 -9.02 -4.31
C TYR A 115 -3.80 -10.09 -3.91
N PRO A 116 -4.06 -10.88 -2.85
CA PRO A 116 -3.20 -12.01 -2.50
C PRO A 116 -3.10 -12.99 -3.68
N GLU A 117 -1.88 -13.39 -3.99
CA GLU A 117 -1.59 -14.46 -4.95
C GLU A 117 -0.91 -15.61 -4.21
N PRO A 118 -1.05 -16.86 -4.69
CA PRO A 118 -0.32 -17.99 -4.12
C PRO A 118 1.19 -17.74 -4.16
N ILE A 119 1.86 -18.08 -3.07
CA ILE A 119 3.30 -17.96 -2.89
C ILE A 119 3.81 -19.26 -2.27
N ASP A 120 4.99 -19.72 -2.69
CA ASP A 120 5.61 -20.87 -2.06
C ASP A 120 5.86 -20.60 -0.56
N PRO A 121 5.54 -21.53 0.36
CA PRO A 121 5.78 -21.35 1.78
C PRO A 121 7.24 -21.01 2.15
N SER A 122 8.24 -21.55 1.44
CA SER A 122 9.65 -21.21 1.69
C SER A 122 9.95 -19.76 1.34
N VAL A 123 9.45 -19.32 0.18
CA VAL A 123 9.58 -17.94 -0.30
C VAL A 123 8.86 -16.99 0.65
N GLN A 124 7.65 -17.33 1.09
CA GLN A 124 6.91 -16.53 2.06
C GLN A 124 7.65 -16.42 3.40
N ALA A 125 8.25 -17.51 3.88
CA ALA A 125 9.02 -17.50 5.12
C ALA A 125 10.25 -16.60 5.00
N ARG A 126 11.01 -16.72 3.90
CA ARG A 126 12.18 -15.89 3.59
C ARG A 126 11.81 -14.41 3.47
N LEU A 127 10.72 -14.10 2.77
CA LEU A 127 10.20 -12.74 2.68
C LEU A 127 9.80 -12.17 4.05
N ARG A 128 9.14 -12.96 4.89
CA ARG A 128 8.71 -12.57 6.24
C ARG A 128 9.87 -12.29 7.18
N SER A 129 11.01 -12.96 6.99
CA SER A 129 12.20 -12.74 7.82
C SER A 129 13.12 -11.67 7.26
N LEU A 130 13.07 -11.36 5.96
CA LEU A 130 14.00 -10.46 5.26
C LEU A 130 14.40 -9.19 6.04
N VAL A 131 13.43 -8.38 6.47
CA VAL A 131 13.74 -7.12 7.18
C VAL A 131 14.34 -7.36 8.57
N ARG A 132 13.90 -8.42 9.26
CA ARG A 132 14.44 -8.81 10.57
C ARG A 132 15.86 -9.33 10.44
N ASP A 133 16.11 -10.15 9.43
CA ASP A 133 17.41 -10.76 9.17
C ASP A 133 18.43 -9.69 8.78
N LEU A 134 18.05 -8.73 7.92
CA LEU A 134 18.89 -7.57 7.60
C LEU A 134 19.22 -6.73 8.83
N ALA A 135 18.21 -6.43 9.67
CA ALA A 135 18.44 -5.65 10.89
C ALA A 135 19.34 -6.39 11.90
N SER A 136 19.20 -7.72 11.99
CA SER A 136 19.99 -8.54 12.91
C SER A 136 21.42 -8.75 12.42
N ALA A 137 21.64 -8.79 11.10
CA ALA A 137 22.95 -8.91 10.49
C ALA A 137 23.75 -7.60 10.55
N HIS A 138 23.08 -6.45 10.56
CA HIS A 138 23.71 -5.11 10.59
C HIS A 138 23.09 -4.20 11.66
N PRO A 139 23.19 -4.56 12.96
CA PRO A 139 22.57 -3.79 14.07
C PRO A 139 23.16 -2.38 14.25
N GLU A 140 24.35 -2.14 13.69
CA GLU A 140 25.01 -0.84 13.62
C GLU A 140 24.40 0.09 12.56
N LEU A 141 23.69 -0.45 11.56
CA LEU A 141 23.07 0.31 10.47
C LEU A 141 21.56 0.45 10.65
N PHE A 142 20.91 -0.55 11.24
CA PHE A 142 19.46 -0.64 11.23
C PHE A 142 18.83 -0.77 12.61
N ASP A 143 17.59 -0.30 12.68
CA ASP A 143 16.62 -0.58 13.74
C ASP A 143 15.46 -1.38 13.16
N LEU A 144 14.92 -2.32 13.94
CA LEU A 144 13.66 -2.99 13.65
C LEU A 144 12.58 -2.45 14.58
N LEU A 145 11.61 -1.72 14.03
CA LEU A 145 10.56 -1.05 14.79
C LEU A 145 9.20 -1.28 14.12
N PRO A 146 8.07 -1.16 14.84
CA PRO A 146 6.76 -1.20 14.22
C PRO A 146 6.63 -0.11 13.14
N SER A 147 6.30 -0.51 11.91
CA SER A 147 6.21 0.37 10.75
C SER A 147 5.20 1.49 10.99
N HIS A 148 5.68 2.74 10.97
CA HIS A 148 4.85 3.92 11.10
C HIS A 148 3.87 4.05 9.92
N THR A 149 4.37 3.83 8.71
CA THR A 149 3.59 3.97 7.47
C THR A 149 2.53 2.87 7.31
N GLU A 150 2.72 1.72 7.96
CA GLU A 150 1.78 0.60 8.00
C GLU A 150 0.97 0.52 9.32
N GLY A 151 0.82 1.64 10.02
CA GLY A 151 -0.04 1.74 11.20
C GLY A 151 0.42 0.92 12.41
N ARG A 152 1.72 0.56 12.46
CA ARG A 152 2.39 -0.23 13.51
C ARG A 152 1.86 -1.66 13.62
N THR A 153 1.37 -2.21 12.51
CA THR A 153 0.82 -3.58 12.45
C THR A 153 1.83 -4.63 11.98
N THR A 154 2.96 -4.20 11.45
CA THR A 154 4.08 -5.02 10.98
C THR A 154 5.40 -4.35 11.37
N ASP A 155 6.50 -5.08 11.30
CA ASP A 155 7.84 -4.52 11.49
C ASP A 155 8.30 -3.81 10.20
N GLY A 156 8.94 -2.65 10.38
CA GLY A 156 9.66 -1.93 9.34
C GLY A 156 11.16 -1.94 9.64
N LEU A 157 11.96 -1.91 8.57
CA LEU A 157 13.40 -1.68 8.62
C LEU A 157 13.64 -0.17 8.66
N TYR A 158 14.37 0.32 9.65
CA TYR A 158 14.70 1.73 9.81
C TYR A 158 16.21 1.94 9.77
N ALA A 159 16.66 3.05 9.19
CA ALA A 159 18.06 3.47 9.31
C ALA A 159 18.35 4.03 10.71
N ARG A 160 19.55 3.74 11.23
CA ARG A 160 20.08 4.42 12.42
C ARG A 160 20.23 5.91 12.13
N ARG A 161 19.69 6.74 13.03
CA ARG A 161 19.59 8.19 12.83
C ARG A 161 20.93 8.93 12.83
N ASN A 162 21.95 8.35 13.46
CA ASN A 162 23.26 8.97 13.67
C ASN A 162 24.36 8.40 12.76
N LEU A 163 24.00 7.79 11.63
CA LEU A 163 24.99 7.28 10.68
C LEU A 163 25.71 8.46 9.99
N PRO A 164 27.06 8.47 9.94
CA PRO A 164 27.80 9.50 9.22
C PRO A 164 27.51 9.52 7.72
N THR A 165 27.11 8.39 7.14
CA THR A 165 26.81 8.20 5.72
C THR A 165 25.32 8.33 5.39
N LEU A 166 24.48 8.69 6.37
CA LEU A 166 23.03 8.73 6.20
C LEU A 166 22.65 9.69 5.07
N ASN A 167 21.75 9.25 4.21
CA ASN A 167 21.19 10.11 3.19
C ASN A 167 20.46 11.30 3.86
N PRO A 168 20.76 12.56 3.48
CA PRO A 168 20.09 13.73 4.07
C PRO A 168 18.57 13.70 3.95
N LEU A 169 18.03 12.99 2.96
CA LEU A 169 16.58 12.82 2.78
C LEU A 169 15.96 11.85 3.79
N ALA A 170 16.73 10.96 4.42
CA ALA A 170 16.23 9.88 5.28
C ALA A 170 15.37 10.39 6.45
N GLY A 171 15.62 11.62 6.93
CA GLY A 171 14.84 12.28 7.97
C GLY A 171 13.49 12.87 7.50
N ASP A 172 12.96 12.42 6.36
CA ASP A 172 11.66 12.83 5.83
C ASP A 172 10.55 12.78 6.89
N ALA A 173 9.65 13.77 6.85
CA ALA A 173 8.63 13.95 7.87
C ALA A 173 7.58 12.82 7.89
N ILE A 174 7.39 12.11 6.78
CA ILE A 174 6.41 11.02 6.66
C ILE A 174 7.07 9.67 6.88
N LEU A 175 8.18 9.40 6.19
CA LEU A 175 8.85 8.10 6.26
C LEU A 175 9.71 7.95 7.53
N SER A 176 10.24 9.04 8.08
CA SER A 176 11.00 9.06 9.34
C SER A 176 12.02 7.92 9.45
N TYR A 177 12.95 7.86 8.50
CA TYR A 177 14.01 6.84 8.39
C TYR A 177 13.55 5.43 8.04
N GLU A 178 12.25 5.20 7.77
CA GLU A 178 11.74 3.91 7.32
C GLU A 178 12.25 3.59 5.90
N ILE A 179 12.91 2.45 5.77
CA ILE A 179 13.50 1.97 4.51
C ILE A 179 12.53 1.05 3.79
N ALA A 180 11.94 0.10 4.51
CA ALA A 180 11.07 -0.90 3.93
C ALA A 180 10.16 -1.54 4.98
N HIS A 181 9.01 -2.03 4.53
CA HIS A 181 8.19 -2.97 5.29
C HIS A 181 7.44 -3.91 4.35
N MET A 182 6.99 -5.05 4.87
CA MET A 182 6.21 -6.04 4.13
C MET A 182 4.76 -6.05 4.63
N HIS A 183 3.80 -6.23 3.72
CA HIS A 183 2.37 -6.36 4.00
C HIS A 183 1.99 -7.82 4.33
N PRO A 184 1.71 -8.18 5.60
CA PRO A 184 1.57 -9.59 5.98
C PRO A 184 0.39 -10.32 5.32
N ALA A 185 -0.63 -9.57 4.89
CA ALA A 185 -1.85 -10.10 4.30
C ALA A 185 -1.69 -10.57 2.84
N GLU A 186 -0.74 -10.02 2.10
CA GLU A 186 -0.64 -10.23 0.65
C GLU A 186 0.80 -10.31 0.10
N ASN A 187 1.81 -10.12 0.97
CA ASN A 187 3.23 -10.35 0.70
C ASN A 187 3.92 -9.34 -0.24
N SER A 188 3.26 -8.26 -0.65
CA SER A 188 3.98 -7.13 -1.25
C SER A 188 4.69 -6.28 -0.20
N LEU A 189 5.49 -5.32 -0.66
CA LEU A 189 6.30 -4.45 0.18
C LEU A 189 6.11 -2.99 -0.20
N HIS A 190 6.42 -2.12 0.74
CA HIS A 190 6.90 -0.79 0.43
C HIS A 190 8.39 -0.67 0.70
N VAL A 191 9.09 0.03 -0.19
CA VAL A 191 10.54 0.27 -0.12
C VAL A 191 10.86 1.69 -0.54
N TRP A 192 11.89 2.30 0.07
CA TRP A 192 12.39 3.62 -0.29
C TRP A 192 13.65 3.52 -1.14
N LEU A 193 13.51 3.75 -2.44
CA LEU A 193 14.60 3.71 -3.41
C LEU A 193 15.03 5.12 -3.81
N SER A 194 16.19 5.22 -4.48
CA SER A 194 16.47 6.41 -5.30
C SER A 194 15.48 6.49 -6.46
N ASP A 195 15.27 7.68 -7.02
CA ASP A 195 14.33 7.85 -8.14
C ASP A 195 14.70 6.98 -9.36
N VAL A 196 16.00 6.82 -9.62
CA VAL A 196 16.52 5.99 -10.72
C VAL A 196 16.19 4.51 -10.50
N ASP A 197 16.41 4.00 -9.28
CA ASP A 197 16.10 2.60 -8.95
C ASP A 197 14.59 2.35 -8.90
N ALA A 198 13.81 3.29 -8.34
CA ALA A 198 12.35 3.25 -8.34
C ALA A 198 11.81 3.19 -9.77
N ARG A 199 12.38 3.99 -10.68
CA ARG A 199 12.03 4.00 -12.09
C ARG A 199 12.30 2.64 -12.72
N GLU A 200 13.48 2.06 -12.51
CA GLU A 200 13.86 0.74 -13.03
C GLU A 200 12.91 -0.36 -12.52
N VAL A 201 12.60 -0.37 -11.21
CA VAL A 201 11.63 -1.30 -10.60
C VAL A 201 10.27 -1.22 -11.28
N ILE A 202 9.80 -0.01 -11.60
CA ILE A 202 8.51 0.19 -12.26
C ILE A 202 8.60 -0.22 -13.73
N GLU A 203 9.61 0.21 -14.48
CA GLU A 203 9.78 -0.10 -15.90
C GLU A 203 9.88 -1.60 -16.16
N LYS A 204 10.57 -2.32 -15.28
CA LYS A 204 10.77 -3.78 -15.38
C LYS A 204 9.61 -4.60 -14.81
N GLY A 205 8.55 -3.96 -14.31
CA GLY A 205 7.33 -4.65 -13.89
C GLY A 205 7.33 -5.19 -12.46
N TRP A 206 8.32 -4.80 -11.64
CA TRP A 206 8.46 -5.25 -10.25
C TRP A 206 7.65 -4.44 -9.25
N GLY A 207 7.22 -3.24 -9.61
CA GLY A 207 6.46 -2.38 -8.70
C GLY A 207 5.62 -1.30 -9.37
N GLN A 208 5.03 -0.43 -8.56
CA GLN A 208 4.33 0.78 -8.99
C GLN A 208 4.53 1.90 -7.96
N ARG A 209 4.34 3.15 -8.40
CA ARG A 209 4.46 4.32 -7.53
C ARG A 209 3.45 4.29 -6.39
N PHE A 210 3.81 4.92 -5.28
CA PHE A 210 2.86 5.22 -4.22
C PHE A 210 1.87 6.31 -4.66
N PRO A 211 0.56 6.17 -4.35
CA PRO A 211 -0.46 7.04 -4.94
C PRO A 211 -0.59 8.41 -4.27
N VAL A 212 0.13 8.67 -3.17
CA VAL A 212 0.03 9.92 -2.39
C VAL A 212 1.21 10.83 -2.74
N PRO A 213 0.99 11.96 -3.43
CA PRO A 213 2.08 12.83 -3.90
C PRO A 213 2.91 13.51 -2.79
N ALA A 214 2.41 13.55 -1.56
CA ALA A 214 3.13 14.14 -0.43
C ALA A 214 4.23 13.23 0.13
N VAL A 215 4.21 11.93 -0.23
CA VAL A 215 5.23 10.97 0.18
C VAL A 215 6.38 11.00 -0.83
N PRO A 216 7.65 10.83 -0.39
CA PRO A 216 8.79 10.77 -1.30
C PRO A 216 8.54 9.84 -2.50
N GLN A 217 8.87 10.31 -3.70
CA GLN A 217 8.51 9.60 -4.95
C GLN A 217 9.17 8.22 -5.07
N GLY A 218 10.38 8.06 -4.52
CA GLY A 218 11.08 6.79 -4.42
C GLY A 218 10.47 5.78 -3.44
N TRP A 219 9.44 6.17 -2.66
CA TRP A 219 8.62 5.23 -1.91
C TRP A 219 7.71 4.50 -2.89
N VAL A 220 8.05 3.27 -3.22
CA VAL A 220 7.32 2.46 -4.21
C VAL A 220 6.74 1.22 -3.55
N MET A 221 5.67 0.71 -4.16
CA MET A 221 5.19 -0.62 -3.85
C MET A 221 5.95 -1.63 -4.72
N VAL A 222 6.58 -2.62 -4.10
CA VAL A 222 7.17 -3.78 -4.76
C VAL A 222 6.21 -4.94 -4.62
N TYR A 223 5.88 -5.60 -5.71
CA TYR A 223 4.92 -6.69 -5.72
C TYR A 223 5.43 -7.93 -5.00
N ALA A 224 4.51 -8.76 -4.50
CA ALA A 224 4.85 -10.04 -3.88
C ALA A 224 5.64 -10.94 -4.84
N PRO A 225 6.76 -11.56 -4.41
CA PRO A 225 7.46 -12.56 -5.20
C PRO A 225 6.64 -13.85 -5.27
N ARG A 226 6.72 -14.55 -6.40
CA ARG A 226 5.97 -15.81 -6.64
C ARG A 226 6.80 -17.06 -6.40
N ASP A 227 8.11 -16.95 -6.60
CA ASP A 227 9.09 -18.03 -6.54
C ASP A 227 10.43 -17.52 -6.00
N GLU A 228 11.39 -18.43 -5.80
CA GLU A 228 12.72 -18.10 -5.27
C GLU A 228 13.51 -17.15 -6.19
N GLY A 229 13.34 -17.23 -7.51
CA GLY A 229 14.02 -16.33 -8.44
C GLY A 229 13.51 -14.89 -8.35
N GLU A 230 12.19 -14.72 -8.18
CA GLU A 230 11.61 -13.42 -7.86
C GLU A 230 12.03 -12.93 -6.47
N MET A 231 12.15 -13.83 -5.50
CA MET A 231 12.57 -13.50 -4.14
C MET A 231 13.99 -12.91 -4.11
N ASP A 232 14.93 -13.48 -4.87
CA ASP A 232 16.29 -12.95 -5.00
C ASP A 232 16.28 -11.51 -5.55
N ILE A 233 15.41 -11.23 -6.50
CA ILE A 233 15.26 -9.90 -7.08
C ILE A 233 14.65 -8.92 -6.06
N VAL A 234 13.59 -9.33 -5.36
CA VAL A 234 12.96 -8.53 -4.29
C VAL A 234 13.95 -8.21 -3.18
N GLU A 235 14.76 -9.20 -2.75
CA GLU A 235 15.81 -8.98 -1.76
C GLU A 235 16.86 -7.97 -2.27
N GLY A 236 17.28 -8.08 -3.53
CA GLY A 236 18.19 -7.11 -4.16
C GLY A 236 17.62 -5.68 -4.17
N ILE A 237 16.31 -5.53 -4.40
CA ILE A 237 15.63 -4.23 -4.33
C ILE A 237 15.64 -3.68 -2.90
N VAL A 238 15.36 -4.50 -1.89
CA VAL A 238 15.39 -4.06 -0.48
C VAL A 238 16.81 -3.66 -0.04
N ARG A 239 17.85 -4.39 -0.48
CA ARG A 239 19.25 -4.03 -0.22
C ARG A 239 19.64 -2.72 -0.90
N ALA A 240 19.15 -2.47 -2.12
CA ALA A 240 19.34 -1.19 -2.80
C ALA A 240 18.68 -0.04 -2.02
N ALA A 241 17.47 -0.23 -1.49
CA ALA A 241 16.80 0.74 -0.62
C ALA A 241 17.60 1.00 0.67
N ALA A 242 18.11 -0.05 1.31
CA ALA A 242 18.98 0.07 2.48
C ALA A 242 20.23 0.92 2.16
N ARG A 243 20.88 0.68 1.02
CA ARG A 243 22.04 1.46 0.59
C ARG A 243 21.68 2.90 0.22
N TRP A 244 20.54 3.13 -0.40
CA TRP A 244 20.05 4.48 -0.70
C TRP A 244 19.87 5.32 0.55
N VAL A 245 19.30 4.74 1.61
CA VAL A 245 19.01 5.46 2.85
C VAL A 245 20.23 5.58 3.75
N THR A 246 21.03 4.51 3.89
CA THR A 246 22.18 4.48 4.82
C THR A 246 23.50 4.93 4.21
N GLY A 247 23.63 4.90 2.88
CA GLY A 247 24.89 5.09 2.17
C GLY A 247 25.82 3.86 2.21
N VAL A 248 25.43 2.75 2.85
CA VAL A 248 26.27 1.57 3.08
C VAL A 248 25.75 0.36 2.29
N MET A 249 26.66 -0.39 1.70
CA MET A 249 26.33 -1.64 0.97
C MET A 249 26.24 -2.80 1.96
N VAL A 250 25.14 -3.56 1.91
CA VAL A 250 24.81 -4.69 2.81
C VAL A 250 24.41 -5.95 2.06
#